data_AF-A0A953TNH1-F1
#
_entry.id   AF-A0A953TNH1-F1
#
_cell.length_a   1.000
_cell.length_b   1.000
_cell.length_c   1.000
_cell.angle_alpha   90.00
_cell.angle_beta   90.00
_cell.angle_gamma   90.00
#
_symmetry.space_group_name_H-M   'P 1'
#
loop_
_entity.id
_entity.type
_entity.pdbx_description
1 polymer ?
#
loop_
_entity_poly.entity_id
_entity_poly.type
_entity_poly.pdbx_seq_one_letter_code
_entity_poly.pdbx_strand_id
1 'polypeptide(L)' 'IATLFDACEICGPVGFYKGAQGVICKNCAAPINPQSVGMPGGCNPIPLKAQVTDDAVIISEADLVAGRHYFEQK' A
#
# COMPACT_ATOMS: atom_id res chain seq x y z
N ILE A 1 6.13 9.97 6.47
CA ILE A 1 6.12 9.30 5.15
C ILE A 1 5.59 7.88 5.38
N ALA A 2 4.68 7.40 4.53
CA ALA A 2 4.22 6.01 4.58
C ALA A 2 4.61 5.31 3.27
N THR A 3 5.20 4.13 3.38
CA THR A 3 5.60 3.27 2.27
C THR A 3 4.66 2.08 2.20
N LEU A 4 4.10 1.83 1.03
CA LEU A 4 2.98 0.92 0.83
C LEU A 4 3.18 0.14 -0.48
N PHE A 5 2.69 -1.09 -0.52
CA PHE A 5 2.42 -1.78 -1.78
C PHE A 5 1.14 -1.22 -2.40
N ASP A 6 1.10 -1.09 -3.74
CA ASP A 6 -0.11 -0.68 -4.48
C ASP A 6 -1.11 -1.86 -4.61
N ALA A 7 -1.48 -2.44 -3.48
CA ALA A 7 -2.37 -3.59 -3.36
C ALA A 7 -3.09 -3.57 -2.00
N CYS A 8 -4.24 -4.24 -1.90
CA CYS A 8 -4.87 -4.55 -0.62
C CYS A 8 -5.25 -6.02 -0.49
N GLU A 9 -5.48 -6.46 0.74
CA GLU A 9 -5.79 -7.86 1.08
C GLU A 9 -7.11 -8.34 0.46
N ILE A 10 -8.05 -7.42 0.19
CA ILE A 10 -9.37 -7.75 -0.37
C ILE A 10 -9.37 -7.72 -1.91
N CYS A 11 -8.85 -6.65 -2.51
CA CYS A 11 -8.98 -6.40 -3.95
C CYS A 11 -7.75 -6.80 -4.75
N GLY A 12 -6.64 -7.15 -4.09
CA GLY A 12 -5.38 -7.48 -4.75
C GLY A 12 -4.70 -6.26 -5.40
N PRO A 13 -3.88 -6.48 -6.43
CA PRO A 13 -2.93 -5.49 -6.96
C PRO A 13 -3.55 -4.53 -7.99
N VAL A 14 -4.85 -4.25 -7.90
CA VAL A 14 -5.53 -3.28 -8.80
C VAL A 14 -5.06 -1.85 -8.50
N GLY A 15 -4.69 -1.59 -7.25
CA GLY A 15 -4.06 -0.37 -6.79
C GLY A 15 -5.00 0.75 -6.37
N PHE A 16 -4.43 1.93 -6.19
CA PHE A 16 -5.08 3.11 -5.62
C PHE A 16 -4.86 4.36 -6.48
N TYR A 17 -5.72 5.36 -6.30
CA TYR A 17 -5.54 6.70 -6.85
C TYR A 17 -5.77 7.76 -5.78
N LYS A 18 -5.19 8.94 -5.98
CA LYS A 18 -5.39 10.10 -5.10
C LYS A 18 -6.51 10.97 -5.67
N GLY A 19 -7.62 11.05 -4.96
CA GLY A 19 -8.72 11.96 -5.23
C GLY A 19 -8.70 13.19 -4.32
N ALA A 20 -9.74 14.01 -4.42
CA ALA A 20 -9.89 15.23 -3.62
C ALA A 20 -9.99 14.94 -2.10
N GLN A 21 -10.59 13.82 -1.71
CA GLN A 21 -10.74 13.43 -0.30
C GLN A 21 -9.65 12.49 0.22
N GLY A 22 -8.63 12.17 -0.58
CA GLY A 22 -7.53 11.28 -0.17
C GLY A 22 -7.31 10.09 -1.10
N VAL A 23 -6.84 8.98 -0.53
CA VAL A 23 -6.52 7.76 -1.28
C VAL A 23 -7.79 6.92 -1.46
N ILE A 24 -8.01 6.39 -2.65
CA ILE A 24 -9.22 5.63 -3.01
C ILE A 24 -8.80 4.34 -3.76
N CYS A 25 -9.41 3.21 -3.41
CA CYS A 25 -9.17 1.94 -4.09
C CYS A 25 -9.75 1.98 -5.52
N LYS A 26 -8.94 1.59 -6.51
CA LYS A 26 -9.37 1.53 -7.92
C LYS A 26 -10.42 0.45 -8.20
N ASN A 27 -10.48 -0.60 -7.37
CA ASN A 27 -11.40 -1.73 -7.58
C ASN A 27 -12.78 -1.49 -6.96
N CYS A 28 -12.84 -1.23 -5.65
CA CYS A 28 -14.11 -1.14 -4.92
C CYS A 28 -14.55 0.29 -4.59
N ALA A 29 -13.80 1.30 -5.05
CA ALA A 29 -14.04 2.72 -4.77
C ALA A 29 -14.07 3.10 -3.27
N ALA A 30 -13.55 2.25 -2.38
CA ALA A 30 -13.48 2.54 -0.96
C ALA A 30 -12.56 3.75 -0.69
N PRO A 31 -13.05 4.80 -0.01
CA PRO A 31 -12.18 5.87 0.48
C PRO A 31 -11.36 5.37 1.67
N ILE A 32 -10.06 5.63 1.65
CA ILE A 32 -9.15 5.22 2.71
C ILE A 32 -9.05 6.32 3.76
N ASN A 33 -9.28 5.96 5.02
CA ASN A 33 -9.11 6.89 6.13
C ASN A 33 -7.62 7.31 6.21
N PRO A 34 -7.28 8.60 6.09
CA PRO A 34 -5.89 9.06 6.14
C PRO A 34 -5.14 8.64 7.42
N GLN A 35 -5.85 8.47 8.54
CA GLN A 35 -5.26 8.06 9.82
C GLN A 35 -4.90 6.57 9.87
N SER A 36 -5.48 5.74 9.01
CA SER A 36 -5.17 4.31 8.94
C SER A 36 -4.19 3.96 7.82
N VAL A 37 -3.75 4.92 7.01
CA VAL A 37 -2.75 4.68 5.96
C VAL A 37 -1.45 4.21 6.61
N GLY A 38 -1.01 2.99 6.27
CA GLY A 38 0.14 2.33 6.90
C GLY A 38 -0.24 1.31 7.97
N MET A 39 -1.53 1.15 8.28
CA MET A 39 -2.04 0.00 9.05
C MET A 39 -2.54 -1.08 8.08
N PRO A 40 -2.26 -2.37 8.34
CA PRO A 40 -2.73 -3.47 7.51
C PRO A 40 -4.25 -3.69 7.65
N GLY A 41 -4.80 -4.56 6.81
CA GLY A 41 -6.18 -5.00 6.91
C GLY A 41 -7.15 -4.34 5.93
N GLY A 42 -8.05 -5.17 5.41
CA GLY A 42 -9.17 -4.74 4.59
C GLY A 42 -8.74 -4.13 3.27
N CYS A 43 -9.29 -2.95 2.96
CA CYS A 43 -8.99 -2.23 1.72
C CYS A 43 -7.87 -1.18 1.89
N ASN A 44 -7.25 -1.09 3.07
CA ASN A 44 -6.05 -0.25 3.22
C ASN A 44 -4.93 -0.76 2.29
N PRO A 45 -4.11 0.14 1.72
CA PRO A 45 -2.88 -0.29 1.04
C PRO A 45 -1.98 -1.05 2.01
N ILE A 46 -1.39 -2.15 1.56
CA ILE A 46 -0.56 -3.02 2.40
C ILE A 46 0.73 -2.29 2.79
N PRO A 47 1.12 -2.25 4.09
CA PRO A 47 2.35 -1.60 4.52
C PRO A 47 3.60 -2.26 3.91
N LEU A 48 4.52 -1.43 3.41
CA LEU A 48 5.86 -1.84 2.98
C LEU A 48 6.86 -1.24 3.96
N LYS A 49 7.64 -2.09 4.63
CA LYS A 49 8.69 -1.65 5.53
C LYS A 49 9.74 -0.82 4.77
N ALA A 50 10.12 0.31 5.36
CA ALA A 50 11.19 1.16 4.86
C ALA A 50 11.92 1.83 6.02
N GLN A 51 13.19 2.17 5.80
CA GLN A 51 13.92 3.11 6.62
C GLN A 51 13.83 4.48 5.98
N VAL A 52 13.35 5.46 6.74
CA VAL A 52 13.29 6.86 6.29
C VAL A 52 14.45 7.61 6.93
N THR A 53 15.26 8.25 6.10
CA THR A 53 16.29 9.21 6.50
C THR A 53 15.89 10.61 6.05
N ASP A 54 16.72 11.61 6.34
CA ASP A 54 16.45 12.99 5.91
C ASP A 54 16.47 13.14 4.38
N ASP A 55 17.28 12.33 3.69
CA ASP A 55 17.51 12.44 2.24
C ASP A 55 16.91 11.29 1.42
N ALA A 56 16.48 10.19 2.06
CA ALA A 56 16.11 8.97 1.35
C ALA A 56 15.01 8.15 2.04
N VAL A 57 14.30 7.38 1.21
CA VAL A 57 13.44 6.28 1.63
C VAL A 57 14.08 4.99 1.14
N ILE A 58 14.56 4.18 2.07
CA ILE A 58 15.33 2.96 1.78
C ILE A 58 14.42 1.75 2.01
N ILE A 59 14.24 0.95 0.96
CA ILE A 59 13.47 -0.30 1.00
C ILE A 59 14.43 -1.44 0.72
N SER A 60 14.39 -2.50 1.52
CA SER A 60 15.23 -3.68 1.27
C SER A 60 14.61 -4.57 0.19
N GLU A 61 15.45 -5.21 -0.62
CA GLU A 61 14.98 -6.21 -1.60
C GLU A 61 14.21 -7.35 -0.91
N ALA A 62 14.64 -7.75 0.29
CA ALA A 62 13.95 -8.78 1.07
C ALA A 62 12.51 -8.39 1.42
N ASP A 63 12.28 -7.12 1.81
CA ASP A 63 10.93 -6.63 2.11
C ASP A 63 10.05 -6.58 0.85
N LEU A 64 10.61 -6.25 -0.31
CA LEU A 64 9.90 -6.32 -1.60
C LEU A 64 9.53 -7.75 -1.97
N VAL A 65 10.47 -8.69 -1.85
CA VAL A 65 10.26 -10.11 -2.16
C VAL A 65 9.21 -10.72 -1.23
N ALA A 66 9.21 -10.35 0.05
CA ALA A 66 8.20 -10.83 1.01
C ALA A 66 6.77 -10.45 0.57
N GLY A 67 6.59 -9.27 -0.03
CA GLY A 67 5.30 -8.80 -0.54
C GLY A 67 4.93 -9.29 -1.94
N ARG A 68 5.80 -10.05 -2.63
CA ARG A 68 5.56 -10.48 -4.02
C ARG A 68 4.24 -11.21 -4.22
N HIS A 69 3.84 -12.02 -3.23
CA HIS A 69 2.63 -12.82 -3.28
C HIS A 69 1.34 -11.99 -3.44
N TYR A 70 1.35 -10.70 -3.12
CA TYR A 70 0.20 -9.81 -3.36
C TYR A 70 -0.03 -9.48 -4.84
N PHE A 71 0.98 -9.72 -5.70
CA PHE A 71 0.97 -9.37 -7.12
C PHE A 71 0.97 -10.59 -8.04
N GLU A 72 1.01 -11.80 -7.48
CA GLU A 72 0.92 -13.04 -8.25
C GLU A 72 -0.53 -13.29 -8.68
N GLN A 73 -0.73 -13.79 -9.91
CA GLN A 73 -2.06 -14.15 -10.41
C GLN A 73 -2.61 -15.32 -9.58
N LYS A 74 -3.85 -15.19 -9.08
CA LYS A 74 -4.59 -16.30 -8.49
C LYS A 74 -5.27 -17.14 -9.56
#